data_AF-A0A8H4V8C9-F1
#
_entry.id   AF-A0A8H4V8C9-F1
#
_cell.length_a   1.000
_cell.length_b   1.000
_cell.length_c   1.000
_cell.angle_alpha   90.00
_cell.angle_beta   90.00
_cell.angle_gamma   90.00
#
_symmetry.space_group_name_H-M   'P 1'
#
loop_
_entity.id
_entity.type
_entity.pdbx_description
1 polymer ?
#
loop_
_entity_poly.entity_id
_entity_poly.type
_entity_poly.pdbx_seq_one_letter_code
_entity_poly.pdbx_strand_id
1 'polypeptide(L)'
;MSTGSDVFLNPPSNPTSRGATPDRKLRAMQARRVPVARTANPSQLRSASSPALGDSSPRDTATCSRRSSPGPAERHRLRAATLPLPDVVDMVRRAQRRREKAERERRQQNARKKQRRKEKARCARDRLRGLIGDAEAVDKAIEAEVEEARKAGFSAVFKALLVSYLDRERGLLRTVRERVLIARSDAVARAEVLVGLERLRDELWGDARMGVSTVLLDLHLRRTQLIRGIAEAVV
;
A
#
# COMPACT_ATOMS: atom_id res chain seq x y z
N MET A 1 55.98 -26.33 -22.34
CA MET A 1 54.89 -27.29 -22.59
C MET A 1 53.58 -26.52 -22.57
N SER A 2 52.85 -26.65 -23.66
CA SER A 2 51.64 -25.91 -24.03
C SER A 2 50.51 -26.92 -24.15
N THR A 3 49.35 -26.65 -23.55
CA THR A 3 47.99 -27.09 -23.92
C THR A 3 47.05 -26.28 -23.00
N GLY A 4 46.15 -25.41 -23.43
CA GLY A 4 45.43 -25.34 -24.71
C GLY A 4 44.03 -25.92 -24.52
N SER A 5 43.05 -25.07 -24.23
CA SER A 5 41.63 -25.32 -24.53
C SER A 5 40.86 -24.01 -24.46
N ASP A 6 40.96 -23.24 -25.55
CA ASP A 6 39.89 -22.41 -26.08
C ASP A 6 38.75 -23.30 -26.59
N VAL A 7 37.49 -22.91 -26.32
CA VAL A 7 36.37 -23.22 -27.21
C VAL A 7 35.59 -21.93 -27.43
N PHE A 8 35.27 -21.75 -28.70
CA PHE A 8 34.91 -20.56 -29.44
C PHE A 8 33.39 -20.40 -29.63
N LEU A 9 33.04 -19.31 -30.33
CA LEU A 9 31.81 -19.01 -31.11
C LEU A 9 30.66 -18.36 -30.33
N ASN A 10 30.08 -17.22 -30.71
CA ASN A 10 30.30 -16.25 -31.81
C ASN A 10 29.41 -15.01 -31.53
N PRO A 11 29.72 -13.80 -32.06
CA PRO A 11 28.87 -12.59 -32.05
C PRO A 11 28.10 -12.48 -33.41
N PRO A 12 27.55 -11.35 -33.91
CA PRO A 12 27.17 -10.02 -33.33
C PRO A 12 25.72 -9.58 -33.71
N SER A 13 25.21 -8.47 -33.15
CA SER A 13 24.42 -7.47 -33.91
C SER A 13 23.97 -6.29 -33.03
N ASN A 14 24.57 -5.11 -33.27
CA ASN A 14 23.95 -3.80 -33.08
C ASN A 14 23.57 -3.30 -34.49
N PRO A 15 22.51 -2.50 -34.69
CA PRO A 15 22.69 -1.05 -34.46
C PRO A 15 21.43 -0.22 -34.11
N THR A 16 21.68 0.95 -33.51
CA THR A 16 20.95 2.24 -33.60
C THR A 16 19.42 2.29 -33.65
N SER A 17 18.82 3.13 -32.81
CA SER A 17 18.08 4.32 -33.29
C SER A 17 17.38 5.10 -32.16
N ARG A 18 17.81 6.35 -31.99
CA ARG A 18 17.02 7.58 -31.79
C ARG A 18 15.87 7.59 -30.79
N GLY A 19 15.96 8.53 -29.84
CA GLY A 19 14.81 9.38 -29.55
C GLY A 19 14.63 9.80 -28.10
N ALA A 20 14.69 11.11 -27.88
CA ALA A 20 13.84 11.88 -26.97
C ALA A 20 14.07 11.68 -25.45
N THR A 21 14.92 12.52 -24.84
CA THR A 21 14.58 13.77 -24.09
C THR A 21 14.11 13.55 -22.64
N PRO A 22 14.56 14.43 -21.73
CA PRO A 22 14.25 14.39 -20.30
C PRO A 22 12.81 14.90 -20.04
N ASP A 23 12.45 15.09 -18.77
CA ASP A 23 11.21 15.73 -18.31
C ASP A 23 9.99 14.84 -18.09
N ARG A 24 10.08 14.00 -17.06
CA ARG A 24 8.91 13.49 -16.32
C ARG A 24 8.81 14.09 -14.92
N LYS A 25 9.12 15.37 -14.79
CA LYS A 25 8.85 16.18 -13.59
C LYS A 25 8.43 17.58 -14.01
N LEU A 26 7.28 17.75 -14.69
CA LEU A 26 6.58 19.03 -14.86
C LEU A 26 5.23 18.85 -15.61
N ARG A 27 4.34 17.97 -15.12
CA ARG A 27 2.91 17.95 -15.55
C ARG A 27 1.96 17.57 -14.42
N ALA A 28 2.15 18.17 -13.25
CA ALA A 28 1.23 18.03 -12.11
C ALA A 28 0.71 19.37 -11.56
N MET A 29 0.96 20.49 -12.24
CA MET A 29 0.41 21.80 -11.86
C MET A 29 0.07 22.61 -13.09
N GLN A 30 -1.09 22.34 -13.68
CA GLN A 30 -1.92 23.30 -14.44
C GLN A 30 -3.09 22.55 -15.07
N ALA A 31 -4.11 22.29 -14.26
CA ALA A 31 -5.46 22.11 -14.75
C ALA A 31 -6.40 22.69 -13.68
N ARG A 32 -6.29 24.01 -13.47
CA ARG A 32 -7.36 24.79 -12.84
C ARG A 32 -8.58 24.61 -13.74
N ARG A 33 -9.52 23.77 -13.31
CA ARG A 33 -10.81 23.60 -13.96
C ARG A 33 -11.57 24.93 -13.80
N VAL A 34 -11.72 25.64 -14.91
CA VAL A 34 -12.69 26.72 -15.03
C VAL A 34 -14.08 26.12 -14.78
N PRO A 35 -14.92 26.71 -13.93
CA PRO A 35 -16.32 26.30 -13.83
C PRO A 35 -16.98 26.62 -15.17
N VAL A 36 -17.29 25.59 -15.95
CA VAL A 36 -18.14 25.77 -17.14
C VAL A 36 -19.54 26.12 -16.63
N ALA A 37 -20.02 27.32 -16.97
CA ALA A 37 -21.41 27.68 -16.77
C ALA A 37 -22.29 26.67 -17.51
N ARG A 38 -23.09 25.90 -16.77
CA ARG A 38 -24.09 25.02 -17.36
C ARG A 38 -25.17 25.91 -17.97
N THR A 39 -25.20 25.97 -19.29
CA THR A 39 -26.41 26.38 -20.01
C THR A 39 -27.57 25.54 -19.49
N ALA A 40 -28.59 26.22 -18.95
CA ALA A 40 -29.79 25.60 -18.44
C ALA A 40 -30.42 24.74 -19.54
N ASN A 41 -30.45 23.42 -19.32
CA ASN A 41 -31.26 22.52 -20.14
C ASN A 41 -32.74 22.88 -19.91
N PRO A 42 -33.55 23.08 -20.97
CA PRO A 42 -34.99 23.32 -20.82
C PRO A 42 -35.77 22.12 -20.26
N SER A 43 -35.10 21.00 -19.95
CA SER A 43 -35.70 19.80 -19.36
C SER A 43 -35.81 19.82 -17.82
N GLN A 44 -35.41 20.89 -17.13
CA GLN A 44 -35.47 20.98 -15.66
C GLN A 44 -36.78 21.57 -15.08
N LEU A 45 -37.75 21.97 -15.90
CA LEU A 45 -39.01 22.56 -15.42
C LEU A 45 -40.12 21.56 -15.05
N ARG A 46 -39.83 20.26 -14.95
CA ARG A 46 -40.85 19.24 -14.59
C ARG A 46 -40.36 18.22 -13.58
N SER A 47 -39.87 18.66 -12.44
CA SER A 47 -39.73 17.79 -11.26
C SER A 47 -39.66 18.64 -9.98
N ALA A 48 -40.74 19.34 -9.69
CA ALA A 48 -41.02 19.82 -8.34
C ALA A 48 -42.24 19.03 -7.83
N SER A 49 -41.97 17.88 -7.20
CA SER A 49 -42.96 17.13 -6.43
C SER A 49 -42.22 16.38 -5.32
N SER A 50 -41.89 17.09 -4.25
CA SER A 50 -41.62 16.46 -2.95
C SER A 50 -42.96 16.06 -2.33
N PRO A 51 -43.19 14.82 -1.87
CA PRO A 51 -44.33 14.55 -1.01
C PRO A 51 -43.93 14.90 0.42
N ALA A 52 -44.31 16.10 0.86
CA ALA A 52 -44.44 16.36 2.29
C ALA A 52 -45.79 15.77 2.71
N LEU A 53 -45.76 14.70 3.51
CA LEU A 53 -46.94 14.21 4.23
C LEU A 53 -47.23 15.23 5.34
N GLY A 54 -48.18 16.12 5.07
CA GLY A 54 -48.66 17.14 6.00
C GLY A 54 -50.18 17.17 5.94
N ASP A 55 -50.77 16.76 7.05
CA ASP A 55 -52.19 16.52 7.30
C ASP A 55 -53.04 17.79 7.11
N SER A 56 -53.94 17.79 6.14
CA SER A 56 -55.11 18.69 6.10
C SER A 56 -56.07 18.25 4.98
N SER A 57 -57.18 17.64 5.38
CA SER A 57 -58.39 17.57 4.55
C SER A 57 -58.79 19.00 4.15
N PRO A 58 -59.08 19.24 2.86
CA PRO A 58 -60.48 19.46 2.55
C PRO A 58 -60.93 18.90 1.19
N ARG A 59 -62.18 18.41 1.22
CA ARG A 59 -63.20 18.50 0.18
C ARG A 59 -62.95 17.83 -1.17
N ASP A 60 -63.87 16.92 -1.46
CA ASP A 60 -64.39 16.55 -2.78
C ASP A 60 -64.08 17.56 -3.89
N THR A 61 -63.16 17.20 -4.76
CA THR A 61 -63.36 17.24 -6.20
C THR A 61 -62.41 16.23 -6.80
N ALA A 62 -62.91 15.00 -6.99
CA ALA A 62 -62.37 14.15 -8.04
C ALA A 62 -62.60 14.90 -9.36
N THR A 63 -61.63 15.72 -9.76
CA THR A 63 -61.49 16.14 -11.14
C THR A 63 -61.16 14.87 -11.91
N CYS A 64 -62.23 14.20 -12.31
CA CYS A 64 -62.24 13.17 -13.32
C CYS A 64 -61.70 13.84 -14.58
N SER A 65 -60.36 13.88 -14.70
CA SER A 65 -59.69 14.35 -15.89
C SER A 65 -60.14 13.39 -16.97
N ARG A 66 -61.14 13.84 -17.72
CA ARG A 66 -61.78 13.15 -18.83
C ARG A 66 -60.66 12.89 -19.84
N ARG A 67 -59.99 11.74 -19.70
CA ARG A 67 -58.99 11.28 -20.65
C ARG A 67 -59.75 11.06 -21.95
N SER A 68 -59.67 12.04 -22.84
CA SER A 68 -60.14 11.90 -24.21
C SER A 68 -59.49 10.65 -24.77
N SER A 69 -60.33 9.73 -25.22
CA SER A 69 -59.85 8.59 -25.99
C SER A 69 -59.15 9.17 -27.22
N PRO A 70 -57.94 8.70 -27.58
CA PRO A 70 -57.23 9.25 -28.73
C PRO A 70 -58.12 9.19 -29.97
N GLY A 71 -58.13 10.28 -30.74
CA GLY A 71 -58.88 10.36 -31.99
C GLY A 71 -58.34 9.37 -33.03
N PRO A 72 -59.07 9.07 -34.12
CA PRO A 72 -58.66 8.07 -35.11
C PRO A 72 -57.26 8.31 -35.69
N ALA A 73 -56.91 9.57 -35.98
CA ALA A 73 -55.59 9.96 -36.47
C ALA A 73 -54.48 9.77 -35.41
N GLU A 74 -54.77 10.08 -34.15
CA GLU A 74 -53.84 9.83 -33.04
C GLU A 74 -53.66 8.34 -32.77
N ARG A 75 -54.73 7.53 -32.85
CA ARG A 75 -54.64 6.07 -32.75
C ARG A 75 -53.76 5.48 -33.85
N HIS A 76 -53.87 6.01 -35.07
CA HIS A 76 -53.07 5.55 -36.20
C HIS A 76 -51.58 5.90 -36.02
N ARG A 77 -51.27 7.09 -35.48
CA ARG A 77 -49.90 7.48 -35.11
C ARG A 77 -49.36 6.65 -33.94
N LEU A 78 -50.18 6.34 -32.94
CA LEU A 78 -49.81 5.47 -31.82
C LEU A 78 -49.56 4.03 -32.25
N ARG A 79 -50.33 3.50 -33.22
CA ARG A 79 -50.09 2.19 -33.84
C ARG A 79 -48.79 2.15 -34.65
N ALA A 80 -48.45 3.22 -35.34
CA ALA A 80 -47.18 3.33 -36.08
C ALA A 80 -45.97 3.47 -35.14
N ALA A 81 -46.16 4.04 -33.94
CA ALA A 81 -45.13 4.26 -32.94
C ALA A 81 -45.03 3.13 -31.88
N THR A 82 -45.85 2.09 -31.96
CA THR A 82 -45.83 0.97 -31.01
C THR A 82 -44.83 -0.06 -31.45
N LEU A 83 -43.82 -0.30 -30.62
CA LEU A 83 -42.92 -1.43 -30.80
C LEU A 83 -43.71 -2.74 -30.67
N PRO A 84 -43.49 -3.72 -31.56
CA PRO A 84 -44.18 -4.99 -31.46
C PRO A 84 -43.72 -5.70 -30.17
N LEU A 85 -44.66 -6.38 -29.51
CA LEU A 85 -44.43 -7.09 -28.24
C LEU A 85 -43.17 -7.99 -28.24
N PRO A 86 -42.85 -8.75 -29.31
CA PRO A 86 -41.62 -9.53 -29.40
C PRO A 86 -40.34 -8.69 -29.23
N ASP A 87 -40.28 -7.49 -29.82
CA ASP A 87 -39.11 -6.60 -29.73
C ASP A 87 -38.94 -6.05 -28.30
N VAL A 88 -40.05 -5.77 -27.63
CA VAL A 88 -40.04 -5.35 -26.22
C VAL A 88 -39.53 -6.47 -25.32
N VAL A 89 -39.99 -7.71 -25.53
CA VAL A 89 -39.52 -8.90 -24.78
C VAL A 89 -38.03 -9.13 -25.00
N ASP A 90 -37.55 -9.00 -26.23
CA ASP A 90 -36.14 -9.16 -26.57
C ASP A 90 -35.25 -8.07 -25.97
N MET A 91 -35.72 -6.81 -25.98
CA MET A 91 -35.03 -5.72 -25.27
C MET A 91 -34.91 -5.99 -23.77
N VAL A 92 -35.99 -6.44 -23.12
CA VAL A 92 -35.99 -6.76 -21.69
C VAL A 92 -35.03 -7.92 -21.40
N ARG A 93 -35.06 -8.98 -22.22
CA ARG A 93 -34.11 -10.12 -22.10
C ARG A 93 -32.66 -9.68 -22.26
N ARG A 94 -32.35 -8.83 -23.24
CA ARG A 94 -31.00 -8.27 -23.42
C ARG A 94 -30.58 -7.40 -22.24
N ALA A 95 -31.48 -6.59 -21.70
CA ALA A 95 -31.23 -5.76 -20.53
C ALA A 95 -30.98 -6.61 -19.26
N GLN A 96 -31.76 -7.67 -19.04
CA GLN A 96 -31.57 -8.63 -17.95
C GLN A 96 -30.21 -9.35 -18.09
N ARG A 97 -29.87 -9.89 -19.26
CA ARG A 97 -28.57 -10.52 -19.51
C ARG A 97 -27.40 -9.56 -19.27
N ARG A 98 -27.52 -8.28 -19.66
CA ARG A 98 -26.50 -7.26 -19.39
C ARG A 98 -26.35 -6.98 -17.89
N ARG A 99 -27.46 -6.88 -17.14
CA ARG A 99 -27.44 -6.70 -15.69
C ARG A 99 -26.81 -7.90 -14.98
N GLU A 100 -27.21 -9.12 -15.33
CA GLU A 100 -26.64 -10.34 -14.77
C GLU A 100 -25.15 -10.48 -15.06
N LYS A 101 -24.72 -10.18 -16.30
CA LYS A 101 -23.30 -10.18 -16.68
C LYS A 101 -22.51 -9.16 -15.86
N ALA A 102 -23.00 -7.92 -15.77
CA ALA A 102 -22.36 -6.87 -14.99
C ALA A 102 -22.28 -7.21 -13.50
N GLU A 103 -23.32 -7.86 -12.95
CA GLU A 103 -23.33 -8.30 -11.56
C GLU A 103 -22.31 -9.43 -11.32
N ARG A 104 -22.25 -10.43 -12.20
CA ARG A 104 -21.25 -11.51 -12.14
C ARG A 104 -19.82 -10.95 -12.20
N GLU A 105 -19.55 -10.02 -13.11
CA GLU A 105 -18.24 -9.36 -13.23
C GLU A 105 -17.89 -8.56 -11.97
N ARG A 106 -18.83 -7.79 -11.40
CA ARG A 106 -18.63 -7.07 -10.12
C ARG A 106 -18.32 -8.03 -8.97
N ARG A 107 -19.05 -9.14 -8.86
CA ARG A 107 -18.80 -10.18 -7.84
C ARG A 107 -17.40 -10.77 -7.99
N GLN A 108 -16.98 -11.11 -9.21
CA GLN A 108 -15.62 -11.60 -9.49
C GLN A 108 -14.54 -10.57 -9.15
N GLN A 109 -14.73 -9.30 -9.51
CA GLN A 109 -13.78 -8.24 -9.17
C GLN A 109 -13.67 -8.04 -7.66
N ASN A 110 -14.79 -8.04 -6.93
CA ASN A 110 -14.79 -7.92 -5.48
C ASN A 110 -14.14 -9.12 -4.80
N ALA A 111 -14.36 -10.33 -5.30
CA ALA A 111 -13.69 -11.54 -4.83
C ALA A 111 -12.17 -11.46 -5.02
N ARG A 112 -11.70 -11.06 -6.22
CA ARG A 112 -10.28 -10.84 -6.51
C ARG A 112 -9.66 -9.77 -5.63
N LYS A 113 -10.35 -8.64 -5.41
CA LYS A 113 -9.89 -7.57 -4.49
C LYS A 113 -9.77 -8.09 -3.05
N LYS A 114 -10.75 -8.85 -2.57
CA LYS A 114 -10.73 -9.47 -1.23
C LYS A 114 -9.58 -10.47 -1.10
N GLN A 115 -9.35 -11.30 -2.12
CA GLN A 115 -8.24 -12.25 -2.16
C GLN A 115 -6.89 -11.54 -2.13
N ARG A 116 -6.67 -10.53 -3.00
CA ARG A 116 -5.44 -9.72 -3.00
C ARG A 116 -5.17 -9.04 -1.66
N ARG A 117 -6.22 -8.53 -0.99
CA ARG A 117 -6.08 -7.94 0.36
C ARG A 117 -5.65 -8.98 1.39
N LYS A 118 -6.24 -10.19 1.36
CA LYS A 118 -5.86 -11.30 2.25
C LYS A 118 -4.42 -11.74 2.01
N GLU A 119 -4.01 -11.87 0.75
CA GLU A 119 -2.65 -12.26 0.36
C GLU A 119 -1.61 -11.22 0.81
N LYS A 120 -1.89 -9.92 0.59
CA LYS A 120 -1.05 -8.83 1.11
C LYS A 120 -0.92 -8.88 2.63
N ALA A 121 -2.02 -9.12 3.34
CA ALA A 121 -2.00 -9.23 4.80
C ALA A 121 -1.21 -10.46 5.29
N ARG A 122 -1.25 -11.58 4.57
CA ARG A 122 -0.41 -12.76 4.84
C ARG A 122 1.07 -12.44 4.62
N CYS A 123 1.43 -11.91 3.44
CA CYS A 123 2.80 -11.51 3.13
C CYS A 123 3.37 -10.51 4.16
N ALA A 124 2.59 -9.51 4.58
CA ALA A 124 3.01 -8.57 5.63
C ALA A 124 3.22 -9.26 6.99
N ARG A 125 2.38 -10.25 7.34
CA ARG A 125 2.55 -11.03 8.58
C ARG A 125 3.79 -11.92 8.53
N ASP A 126 4.02 -12.59 7.41
CA ASP A 126 5.16 -13.49 7.23
C ASP A 126 6.47 -12.69 7.23
N ARG A 127 6.49 -11.53 6.57
CA ARG A 127 7.61 -10.58 6.65
C ARG A 127 7.92 -10.16 8.08
N LEU A 128 6.90 -9.83 8.87
CA LEU A 128 7.12 -9.46 10.27
C LEU A 128 7.63 -10.64 11.11
N ARG A 129 7.11 -11.85 10.88
CA ARG A 129 7.63 -13.05 11.55
C ARG A 129 9.11 -13.27 11.23
N GLY A 130 9.51 -13.03 9.98
CA GLY A 130 10.91 -13.03 9.56
C GLY A 130 11.73 -12.03 10.40
N LEU A 131 11.30 -10.76 10.46
CA LEU A 131 12.00 -9.73 11.23
C LEU A 131 12.10 -10.04 12.74
N ILE A 132 11.07 -10.67 13.32
CA ILE A 132 11.12 -11.13 14.72
C ILE A 132 12.18 -12.23 14.88
N GLY A 133 12.23 -13.18 13.94
CA GLY A 133 13.25 -14.23 13.91
C GLY A 133 14.67 -13.66 13.74
N ASP A 134 14.85 -12.68 12.85
CA ASP A 134 16.12 -11.98 12.65
C ASP A 134 16.56 -11.27 13.94
N ALA A 135 15.64 -10.57 14.62
CA ALA A 135 15.93 -9.91 15.89
C ALA A 135 16.32 -10.91 17.00
N GLU A 136 15.66 -12.08 17.07
CA GLU A 136 16.01 -13.14 18.01
C GLU A 136 17.36 -13.78 17.71
N ALA A 137 17.72 -13.94 16.43
CA ALA A 137 19.02 -14.45 16.03
C ALA A 137 20.15 -13.48 16.44
N VAL A 138 19.94 -12.19 16.24
CA VAL A 138 20.90 -11.16 16.67
C VAL A 138 21.01 -11.10 18.20
N ASP A 139 19.90 -11.20 18.95
CA ASP A 139 19.94 -11.21 20.42
C ASP A 139 20.74 -12.39 20.97
N LYS A 140 20.57 -13.59 20.38
CA LYS A 140 21.35 -14.79 20.73
C LYS A 140 22.83 -14.64 20.39
N ALA A 141 23.16 -14.02 19.26
CA ALA A 141 24.54 -13.76 18.88
C ALA A 141 25.22 -12.81 19.87
N ILE A 142 24.55 -11.71 20.23
CA ILE A 142 25.04 -10.77 21.25
C ILE A 142 25.23 -11.47 22.61
N GLU A 143 24.29 -12.33 23.01
CA GLU A 143 24.40 -13.08 24.26
C GLU A 143 25.61 -14.04 24.28
N ALA A 144 25.86 -14.75 23.18
CA ALA A 144 27.04 -15.59 23.05
C ALA A 144 28.33 -14.76 23.13
N GLU A 145 28.37 -13.61 22.46
CA GLU A 145 29.53 -12.70 22.49
C GLU A 145 29.77 -12.10 23.88
N VAL A 146 28.72 -11.79 24.65
CA VAL A 146 28.86 -11.34 26.06
C VAL A 146 29.53 -12.42 26.90
N GLU A 147 29.10 -13.68 26.74
CA GLU A 147 29.67 -14.80 27.48
C GLU A 147 31.13 -15.09 27.06
N GLU A 148 31.46 -14.93 25.79
CA GLU A 148 32.85 -14.99 25.30
C GLU A 148 33.70 -13.83 25.83
N ALA A 149 33.19 -12.60 25.79
CA ALA A 149 33.88 -11.42 26.30
C ALA A 149 34.22 -11.54 27.81
N ARG A 150 33.32 -12.14 28.58
CA ARG A 150 33.55 -12.43 30.02
C ARG A 150 34.71 -13.41 30.23
N LYS A 151 34.79 -14.45 29.40
CA LYS A 151 35.80 -15.52 29.47
C LYS A 151 37.14 -15.13 28.85
N ALA A 152 37.17 -14.17 27.93
CA ALA A 152 38.37 -13.75 27.23
C ALA A 152 39.48 -13.23 28.16
N GLY A 153 40.74 -13.30 27.74
CA GLY A 153 41.90 -12.83 28.51
C GLY A 153 42.12 -11.31 28.54
N PHE A 154 41.08 -10.50 28.31
CA PHE A 154 41.20 -9.04 28.24
C PHE A 154 41.37 -8.39 29.62
N SER A 155 41.88 -7.16 29.64
CA SER A 155 41.92 -6.35 30.86
C SER A 155 40.51 -6.09 31.39
N ALA A 156 40.36 -5.96 32.73
CA ALA A 156 39.05 -5.78 33.36
C ALA A 156 38.30 -4.53 32.85
N VAL A 157 39.03 -3.43 32.61
CA VAL A 157 38.47 -2.19 32.06
C VAL A 157 37.92 -2.40 30.65
N PHE A 158 38.68 -3.09 29.79
CA PHE A 158 38.27 -3.37 28.43
C PHE A 158 37.07 -4.33 28.37
N LYS A 159 37.04 -5.34 29.25
CA LYS A 159 35.88 -6.23 29.39
C LYS A 159 34.63 -5.46 29.79
N ALA A 160 34.74 -4.59 30.79
CA ALA A 160 33.61 -3.79 31.25
C ALA A 160 33.07 -2.89 30.12
N LEU A 161 33.98 -2.26 29.37
CA LEU A 161 33.61 -1.43 28.22
C LEU A 161 32.89 -2.25 27.14
N LEU A 162 33.47 -3.37 26.72
CA LEU A 162 32.90 -4.26 25.70
C LEU A 162 31.51 -4.78 26.10
N VAL A 163 31.38 -5.28 27.33
CA VAL A 163 30.10 -5.76 27.86
C VAL A 163 29.07 -4.62 27.92
N SER A 164 29.48 -3.40 28.30
CA SER A 164 28.57 -2.25 28.33
C SER A 164 28.00 -1.90 26.96
N TYR A 165 28.80 -2.00 25.90
CA TYR A 165 28.33 -1.79 24.53
C TYR A 165 27.37 -2.88 24.10
N LEU A 166 27.72 -4.15 24.35
CA LEU A 166 26.84 -5.29 24.04
C LEU A 166 25.50 -5.21 24.77
N ASP A 167 25.50 -4.82 26.05
CA ASP A 167 24.27 -4.66 26.84
C ASP A 167 23.38 -3.54 26.31
N ARG A 168 23.96 -2.41 25.88
CA ARG A 168 23.22 -1.30 25.26
C ARG A 168 22.59 -1.72 23.93
N GLU A 169 23.35 -2.40 23.07
CA GLU A 169 22.83 -2.93 21.80
C GLU A 169 21.69 -3.91 22.03
N ARG A 170 21.87 -4.82 23.01
CA ARG A 170 20.86 -5.79 23.39
C ARG A 170 19.59 -5.11 23.91
N GLY A 171 19.72 -4.07 24.73
CA GLY A 171 18.60 -3.27 25.22
C GLY A 171 17.81 -2.58 24.10
N LEU A 172 18.53 -1.99 23.13
CA LEU A 172 17.90 -1.37 21.96
C LEU A 172 17.19 -2.42 21.09
N LEU A 173 17.82 -3.57 20.84
CA LEU A 173 17.23 -4.67 20.08
C LEU A 173 15.99 -5.28 20.76
N ARG A 174 15.99 -5.43 22.08
CA ARG A 174 14.80 -5.85 22.84
C ARG A 174 13.67 -4.86 22.68
N THR A 175 13.97 -3.56 22.73
CA THR A 175 12.98 -2.50 22.49
C THR A 175 12.40 -2.59 21.07
N VAL A 176 13.23 -2.85 20.05
CA VAL A 176 12.76 -3.12 18.68
C VAL A 176 11.84 -4.33 18.66
N ARG A 177 12.24 -5.45 19.26
CA ARG A 177 11.44 -6.67 19.27
C ARG A 177 10.10 -6.49 19.96
N GLU A 178 10.10 -5.97 21.17
CA GLU A 178 8.90 -5.89 22.02
C GLU A 178 7.96 -4.76 21.60
N ARG A 179 8.49 -3.55 21.40
CA ARG A 179 7.66 -2.36 21.17
C ARG A 179 7.42 -2.07 19.68
N VAL A 180 8.41 -2.35 18.83
CA VAL A 180 8.29 -2.04 17.39
C VAL A 180 7.70 -3.23 16.63
N LEU A 181 8.21 -4.44 16.84
CA LEU A 181 7.81 -5.63 16.09
C LEU A 181 6.57 -6.33 16.67
N ILE A 182 6.52 -6.58 17.98
CA ILE A 182 5.40 -7.31 18.61
C ILE A 182 4.19 -6.38 18.82
N ALA A 183 4.39 -5.22 19.47
CA ALA A 183 3.29 -4.28 19.72
C ALA A 183 2.82 -3.54 18.46
N ARG A 184 3.59 -3.56 17.36
CA ARG A 184 3.21 -3.12 16.00
C ARG A 184 2.70 -1.66 15.88
N SER A 185 3.14 -0.72 16.71
CA SER A 185 2.66 0.67 16.57
C SER A 185 3.46 1.77 17.26
N ASP A 186 4.58 1.46 17.91
CA ASP A 186 5.27 2.49 18.68
C ASP A 186 6.30 3.26 17.83
N ALA A 187 5.79 4.27 17.11
CA ALA A 187 6.62 5.20 16.34
C ALA A 187 7.59 5.98 17.25
N VAL A 188 7.22 6.20 18.52
CA VAL A 188 8.08 6.86 19.52
C VAL A 188 9.21 5.94 19.91
N ALA A 189 8.93 4.69 20.31
CA ALA A 189 9.99 3.72 20.61
C ALA A 189 10.90 3.46 19.42
N ARG A 190 10.37 3.46 18.19
CA ARG A 190 11.23 3.36 16.99
C ARG A 190 12.17 4.56 16.88
N ALA A 191 11.67 5.78 17.08
CA ALA A 191 12.50 6.99 17.05
C ALA A 191 13.54 6.98 18.18
N GLU A 192 13.15 6.59 19.40
CA GLU A 192 14.05 6.44 20.55
C GLU A 192 15.17 5.44 20.26
N VAL A 193 14.84 4.28 19.67
CA VAL A 193 15.84 3.29 19.26
C VAL A 193 16.80 3.88 18.23
N LEU A 194 16.30 4.55 17.19
CA LEU A 194 17.15 5.11 16.15
C LEU A 194 18.11 6.17 16.70
N VAL A 195 17.62 7.05 17.58
CA VAL A 195 18.44 8.03 18.29
C VAL A 195 19.46 7.33 19.20
N GLY A 196 19.05 6.28 19.91
CA GLY A 196 19.94 5.48 20.76
C GLY A 196 21.06 4.81 19.98
N LEU A 197 20.75 4.25 18.80
CA LEU A 197 21.75 3.64 17.91
C LEU A 197 22.72 4.68 17.35
N GLU A 198 22.25 5.89 17.01
CA GLU A 198 23.11 6.98 16.57
C GLU A 198 24.05 7.44 17.68
N ARG A 199 23.55 7.61 18.91
CA ARG A 199 24.39 7.93 20.07
C ARG A 199 25.45 6.86 20.32
N LEU A 200 25.04 5.58 20.31
CA LEU A 200 25.96 4.46 20.52
C LEU A 200 27.07 4.42 19.46
N ARG A 201 26.69 4.67 18.20
CA ARG A 201 27.64 4.78 17.09
C ARG A 201 28.64 5.90 17.35
N ASP A 202 28.17 7.09 17.72
CA ASP A 202 29.02 8.26 17.94
C ASP A 202 29.96 8.06 19.15
N GLU A 203 29.49 7.41 20.21
CA GLU A 203 30.32 6.98 21.36
C GLU A 203 31.43 6.01 20.94
N LEU A 204 31.08 4.98 20.15
CA LEU A 204 32.05 4.00 19.63
C LEU A 204 33.15 4.68 18.78
N TRP A 205 32.78 5.66 17.95
CA TRP A 205 33.76 6.46 17.19
C TRP A 205 34.65 7.31 18.10
N GLY A 206 34.09 7.86 19.19
CA GLY A 206 34.85 8.61 20.19
C GLY A 206 35.90 7.74 20.86
N ASP A 207 35.52 6.55 21.32
CA ASP A 207 36.41 5.62 22.01
C ASP A 207 37.48 5.03 21.08
N ALA A 208 37.13 4.76 19.82
CA ALA A 208 38.11 4.31 18.82
C ALA A 208 39.21 5.34 18.56
N ARG A 209 38.88 6.65 18.57
CA ARG A 209 39.87 7.73 18.46
C ARG A 209 40.80 7.80 19.67
N MET A 210 40.35 7.30 20.82
CA MET A 210 41.11 7.23 22.06
C MET A 210 41.97 5.94 22.16
N GLY A 211 42.05 5.14 21.09
CA GLY A 211 42.91 3.95 21.03
C GLY A 211 42.24 2.64 21.42
N VAL A 212 40.91 2.61 21.58
CA VAL A 212 40.15 1.37 21.77
C VAL A 212 40.05 0.61 20.43
N SER A 213 40.39 -0.68 20.43
CA SER A 213 40.55 -1.56 19.26
C SER A 213 39.57 -1.35 18.10
N THR A 214 40.13 -1.14 16.90
CA THR A 214 39.39 -0.97 15.63
C THR A 214 38.57 -2.18 15.21
N VAL A 215 38.98 -3.39 15.63
CA VAL A 215 38.25 -4.63 15.31
C VAL A 215 36.92 -4.71 16.06
N LEU A 216 36.87 -4.20 17.29
CA LEU A 216 35.62 -4.10 18.05
C LEU A 216 34.68 -3.06 17.45
N LEU A 217 35.24 -1.93 17.00
CA LEU A 217 34.48 -0.89 16.34
C LEU A 217 33.70 -1.46 15.14
N ASP A 218 34.37 -2.21 14.26
CA ASP A 218 33.72 -2.77 13.07
C ASP A 218 32.58 -3.75 13.41
N LEU A 219 32.76 -4.57 14.46
CA LEU A 219 31.73 -5.51 14.92
C LEU A 219 30.49 -4.77 15.45
N HIS A 220 30.69 -3.80 16.33
CA HIS A 220 29.61 -3.00 16.90
C HIS A 220 28.91 -2.12 15.85
N LEU A 221 29.65 -1.54 14.90
CA LEU A 221 29.09 -0.79 13.78
C LEU A 221 28.22 -1.67 12.87
N ARG A 222 28.66 -2.88 12.56
CA ARG A 222 27.85 -3.83 11.78
C ARG A 222 26.57 -4.20 12.53
N ARG A 223 26.66 -4.49 13.83
CA ARG A 223 25.49 -4.86 14.65
C ARG A 223 24.50 -3.70 14.77
N THR A 224 24.96 -2.49 15.09
CA THR A 224 24.11 -1.30 15.14
C THR A 224 23.40 -1.04 13.81
N GLN A 225 24.08 -1.26 12.68
CA GLN A 225 23.47 -1.13 11.35
C GLN A 225 22.42 -2.23 11.06
N LEU A 226 22.66 -3.46 11.51
CA LEU A 226 21.65 -4.54 11.44
C LEU A 226 20.41 -4.20 12.27
N ILE A 227 20.58 -3.77 13.52
CA ILE A 227 19.47 -3.39 14.41
C ILE A 227 18.67 -2.22 13.79
N ARG A 228 19.37 -1.23 13.22
CA ARG A 228 18.76 -0.11 12.49
C ARG A 228 17.92 -0.61 11.30
N GLY A 229 18.47 -1.50 10.48
CA GLY A 229 17.77 -2.08 9.33
C GLY A 229 16.48 -2.81 9.72
N ILE A 230 16.51 -3.56 10.83
CA ILE A 230 15.31 -4.24 11.37
C ILE A 230 14.28 -3.20 11.83
N ALA A 231 14.69 -2.15 12.54
CA ALA A 231 13.81 -1.10 13.04
C ALA A 231 13.14 -0.30 11.90
N GLU A 232 13.88 -0.03 10.81
CA GLU A 232 13.39 0.71 9.64
C GLU A 232 12.52 -0.14 8.71
N ALA A 233 12.65 -1.47 8.73
CA ALA A 233 11.88 -2.38 7.87
C ALA A 233 10.37 -2.45 8.20
N VAL A 234 9.97 -1.87 9.33
CA VAL A 234 8.58 -1.79 9.80
C VAL A 234 7.93 -0.50 9.29
N VAL A 235 7.34 -0.57 8.08
CA VAL A 235 6.56 0.50 7.43
C VAL A 235 5.18 -0.01 7.02
#